data_AF-A0A317H6G2-F1
#
_entry.id   AF-A0A317H6G2-F1
#
_cell.length_a   1.000
_cell.length_b   1.000
_cell.length_c   1.000
_cell.angle_alpha   90.00
_cell.angle_beta   90.00
_cell.angle_gamma   90.00
#
_symmetry.space_group_name_H-M   'P 1'
#
loop_
_entity.id
_entity.type
_entity.pdbx_description
1 polymer ?
#
loop_
_entity_poly.entity_id
_entity_poly.type
_entity_poly.pdbx_seq_one_letter_code
_entity_poly.pdbx_strand_id
1 'polypeptide(L)'
;KKIVDSLIIQHSHEFASRFIAESTEKIKKIYTYYSAFYGLNGFPYKKCNAPWVSTVIEADGTVRPCFFHRPLGNIHDDSLVNILNSRESIEFRKSLDIATDDTCKKCVCYLNLPTGMNPAREK
;
A
#
# COMPACT_ATOMS: atom_id res chain seq x y z
N LYS A 1 -19.04 11.12 3.56
CA LYS A 1 -19.70 10.62 2.34
C LYS A 1 -20.11 11.79 1.44
N LYS A 2 -21.07 12.62 1.87
CA LYS A 2 -21.57 13.79 1.10
C LYS A 2 -20.47 14.69 0.51
N ILE A 3 -19.42 14.99 1.27
CA ILE A 3 -18.28 15.81 0.80
C ILE A 3 -17.58 15.17 -0.41
N VAL A 4 -17.30 13.85 -0.33
CA VAL A 4 -16.64 13.13 -1.43
C VAL A 4 -17.54 13.05 -2.66
N ASP A 5 -18.84 12.79 -2.46
CA ASP A 5 -19.80 12.77 -3.56
C ASP A 5 -19.91 14.16 -4.23
N SER A 6 -19.96 15.23 -3.44
CA SER A 6 -19.98 16.62 -3.94
C SER A 6 -18.74 16.96 -4.74
N LEU A 7 -17.55 16.59 -4.24
CA LEU A 7 -16.28 16.81 -4.94
C LEU A 7 -16.26 16.14 -6.32
N ILE A 8 -16.74 14.90 -6.40
CA ILE A 8 -16.79 14.15 -7.66
C ILE A 8 -17.74 14.80 -8.67
N ILE A 9 -18.89 15.30 -8.21
CA ILE A 9 -19.87 15.96 -9.08
C ILE A 9 -19.34 17.32 -9.56
N GLN A 10 -18.85 18.14 -8.63
CA GLN A 10 -18.40 19.51 -8.90
C GLN A 10 -17.16 19.55 -9.81
N HIS A 11 -16.27 18.56 -9.70
CA HIS A 11 -15.03 18.48 -10.48
C HIS A 11 -15.04 17.38 -11.54
N SER A 12 -16.22 17.00 -12.03
CA SER A 12 -16.39 15.92 -13.00
C SER A 12 -15.57 16.11 -14.28
N HIS A 13 -15.42 17.35 -14.75
CA HIS A 13 -14.61 17.68 -15.90
C HIS A 13 -13.11 17.46 -15.64
N GLU A 14 -12.61 17.79 -14.44
CA GLU A 14 -11.22 17.62 -14.04
C GLU A 14 -10.83 16.15 -13.86
N PHE A 15 -11.78 15.30 -13.45
CA PHE A 15 -11.62 13.84 -13.54
C PHE A 15 -11.56 13.37 -14.99
N ALA A 16 -12.46 13.85 -15.85
CA ALA A 16 -12.51 13.45 -17.26
C ALA A 16 -11.26 13.89 -18.05
N SER A 17 -10.75 15.09 -17.77
CA SER A 17 -9.54 15.63 -18.39
C SER A 17 -8.23 15.10 -17.80
N ARG A 18 -8.31 14.30 -16.74
CA ARG A 18 -7.17 13.81 -15.93
C ARG A 18 -6.32 14.92 -15.30
N PHE A 19 -6.89 16.12 -15.11
CA PHE A 19 -6.28 17.11 -14.22
C PHE A 19 -6.20 16.54 -12.79
N ILE A 20 -7.25 15.81 -12.36
CA ILE A 20 -7.18 14.93 -11.20
C ILE A 20 -6.72 13.55 -11.69
N ALA A 21 -5.51 13.15 -11.29
CA ALA A 21 -4.90 11.90 -11.75
C ALA A 21 -5.61 10.63 -11.22
N GLU A 22 -6.27 10.72 -10.06
CA GLU A 22 -6.90 9.58 -9.41
C GLU A 22 -8.33 9.36 -9.85
N SER A 23 -8.75 8.10 -9.97
CA SER A 23 -10.14 7.77 -10.33
C SER A 23 -11.13 8.10 -9.22
N THR A 24 -12.40 8.30 -9.58
CA THR A 24 -13.45 8.59 -8.57
C THR A 24 -13.61 7.44 -7.56
N GLU A 25 -13.38 6.20 -7.98
CA GLU A 25 -13.39 5.01 -7.13
C GLU A 25 -12.25 5.06 -6.12
N LYS A 26 -11.06 5.50 -6.53
CA LYS A 26 -9.91 5.64 -5.63
C LYS A 26 -10.12 6.76 -4.61
N ILE A 27 -10.75 7.87 -5.01
CA ILE A 27 -11.15 8.93 -4.07
C ILE A 27 -12.17 8.41 -3.05
N LYS A 28 -13.17 7.63 -3.46
CA LYS A 28 -14.16 7.03 -2.54
C LYS A 28 -13.52 6.12 -1.49
N LYS A 29 -12.41 5.45 -1.80
CA LYS A 29 -11.67 4.61 -0.83
C LYS A 29 -11.16 5.39 0.37
N ILE A 30 -10.84 6.68 0.21
CA ILE A 30 -10.41 7.55 1.31
C ILE A 30 -11.51 7.62 2.37
N TYR A 31 -12.75 7.89 1.96
CA TYR A 31 -13.89 7.91 2.89
C TYR A 31 -14.11 6.56 3.56
N THR A 32 -14.10 5.46 2.80
CA THR A 32 -14.32 4.11 3.34
C THR A 32 -13.28 3.75 4.41
N TYR A 33 -12.02 4.12 4.18
CA TYR A 33 -10.94 3.88 5.14
C TYR A 33 -11.11 4.71 6.42
N TYR A 34 -11.28 6.03 6.30
CA TYR A 34 -11.39 6.88 7.48
C TYR A 34 -12.69 6.64 8.26
N SER A 35 -13.77 6.24 7.60
CA SER A 35 -15.00 5.83 8.29
C SER A 35 -14.75 4.57 9.13
N ALA A 36 -13.94 3.62 8.64
CA ALA A 36 -13.54 2.44 9.40
C ALA A 36 -12.63 2.80 10.58
N PHE A 37 -11.71 3.77 10.38
CA PHE A 37 -10.86 4.29 11.43
C PHE A 37 -11.66 4.87 12.61
N TYR A 38 -12.79 5.55 12.32
CA TYR A 38 -13.72 6.05 13.34
C TYR A 38 -14.77 5.03 13.80
N GLY A 39 -14.65 3.74 13.43
CA GLY A 39 -15.55 2.67 13.87
C GLY A 39 -16.94 2.69 13.23
N LEU A 40 -17.15 3.45 12.16
CA LEU A 40 -18.44 3.54 11.47
C LEU A 40 -18.70 2.37 10.51
N ASN A 41 -17.66 1.62 10.16
CA ASN A 41 -17.71 0.40 9.36
C ASN A 41 -16.45 -0.46 9.60
N GLY A 42 -16.42 -1.68 9.06
CA GLY A 42 -15.20 -2.49 9.05
C GLY A 42 -14.15 -1.94 8.07
N PHE A 43 -12.86 -2.17 8.36
CA PHE A 43 -11.79 -1.85 7.41
C PHE A 43 -11.96 -2.63 6.10
N PRO A 44 -11.73 -2.00 4.94
CA PRO A 44 -11.87 -2.67 3.66
C PRO A 44 -10.77 -3.73 3.48
N TYR A 45 -11.13 -4.87 2.89
CA TYR A 45 -10.18 -5.93 2.54
C TYR A 45 -9.04 -5.41 1.65
N LYS A 46 -7.83 -5.90 1.88
CA LYS A 46 -6.61 -5.54 1.16
C LYS A 46 -6.04 -6.74 0.44
N LYS A 47 -6.08 -6.71 -0.89
CA LYS A 47 -5.34 -7.66 -1.72
C LYS A 47 -3.92 -7.11 -1.93
N CYS A 48 -3.03 -7.25 -0.96
CA CYS A 48 -1.68 -6.69 -1.03
C CYS A 48 -0.62 -7.77 -1.29
N ASN A 49 0.44 -7.44 -2.04
CA ASN A 49 1.63 -8.28 -2.18
C ASN A 49 2.95 -7.51 -1.98
N ALA A 50 2.91 -6.33 -1.36
CA ALA A 50 4.07 -5.44 -1.23
C ALA A 50 5.33 -6.13 -0.66
N PRO A 51 5.26 -6.94 0.42
CA PRO A 51 6.42 -7.64 0.96
C PRO A 51 7.16 -8.57 0.01
N TRP A 52 6.51 -9.03 -1.06
CA TRP A 52 7.09 -9.97 -2.02
C TRP A 52 7.58 -9.31 -3.32
N VAL A 53 7.03 -8.15 -3.67
CA VAL A 53 7.26 -7.51 -4.98
C VAL A 53 7.99 -6.17 -4.88
N SER A 54 8.17 -5.65 -3.66
CA SER A 54 8.79 -4.35 -3.42
C SER A 54 9.47 -4.33 -2.06
N THR A 55 10.33 -3.34 -1.84
CA THR A 55 10.92 -3.02 -0.55
C THR A 55 10.99 -1.50 -0.41
N VAL A 56 10.98 -1.01 0.82
CA VAL A 56 11.28 0.39 1.13
C VAL A 56 12.73 0.48 1.56
N ILE A 57 13.45 1.49 1.06
CA ILE A 57 14.74 1.92 1.57
C ILE A 57 14.54 3.37 2.03
N GLU A 58 14.66 3.61 3.32
CA GLU A 58 14.55 4.95 3.89
C GLU A 58 15.83 5.77 3.67
N ALA A 59 15.76 7.08 3.94
CA ALA A 59 16.88 8.00 3.71
C ALA A 59 18.13 7.68 4.57
N ASP A 60 17.96 6.96 5.68
CA ASP A 60 19.03 6.50 6.57
C ASP A 60 19.56 5.10 6.19
N GLY A 61 19.10 4.53 5.06
CA GLY A 61 19.46 3.20 4.60
C GLY A 61 18.62 2.06 5.18
N THR A 62 17.66 2.32 6.08
CA THR A 62 16.79 1.29 6.67
C THR A 62 15.95 0.59 5.59
N VAL A 63 16.00 -0.74 5.56
CA VAL A 63 15.25 -1.58 4.62
C VAL A 63 14.01 -2.16 5.30
N ARG A 64 12.84 -2.06 4.67
CA ARG A 64 11.58 -2.63 5.16
C ARG A 64 10.86 -3.44 4.08
N PRO A 65 10.13 -4.51 4.44
CA PRO A 65 9.38 -5.28 3.44
C PRO A 65 8.17 -4.49 2.92
N CYS A 66 7.66 -3.57 3.71
CA CYS A 66 6.60 -2.63 3.38
C CYS A 66 6.72 -1.47 4.38
N PHE A 67 6.29 -0.27 3.99
CA PHE A 67 6.45 0.95 4.81
C PHE A 67 5.95 0.80 6.26
N PHE A 68 4.87 0.04 6.47
CA PHE A 68 4.22 -0.10 7.79
C PHE A 68 4.76 -1.24 8.66
N HIS A 69 5.59 -2.13 8.11
CA HIS A 69 6.18 -3.22 8.88
C HIS A 69 7.57 -2.84 9.44
N ARG A 70 8.04 -3.63 10.40
CA ARG A 70 9.36 -3.44 11.03
C ARG A 70 10.51 -3.50 10.00
N PRO A 71 11.67 -2.89 10.33
CA PRO A 71 12.89 -3.04 9.54
C PRO A 71 13.35 -4.49 9.39
N LEU A 72 14.01 -4.78 8.27
CA LEU A 72 14.73 -6.04 7.99
C LEU A 72 16.24 -5.89 8.21
N GLY A 73 16.77 -4.68 8.05
CA GLY A 73 18.20 -4.37 8.13
C GLY A 73 18.49 -2.97 7.61
N ASN A 74 19.77 -2.66 7.38
CA ASN A 74 20.22 -1.38 6.82
C ASN A 74 21.30 -1.62 5.75
N ILE A 75 21.20 -0.92 4.61
CA ILE A 75 22.14 -1.08 3.47
C ILE A 75 23.57 -0.60 3.78
N HIS A 76 23.77 0.11 4.88
CA HIS A 76 25.11 0.48 5.37
C HIS A 76 25.82 -0.68 6.07
N ASP A 77 25.07 -1.68 6.55
CA ASP A 77 25.60 -2.82 7.31
C ASP A 77 25.70 -4.10 6.48
N ASP A 78 24.82 -4.29 5.49
CA ASP A 78 24.82 -5.46 4.59
C ASP A 78 24.25 -5.12 3.21
N SER A 79 24.47 -5.99 2.22
CA SER A 79 23.91 -5.82 0.88
C SER A 79 22.39 -5.98 0.89
N LEU A 80 21.70 -5.22 0.03
CA LEU A 80 20.24 -5.33 -0.12
C LEU A 80 19.79 -6.77 -0.42
N VAL A 81 20.55 -7.49 -1.24
CA VAL A 81 20.24 -8.88 -1.60
C VAL A 81 20.28 -9.79 -0.36
N ASN A 82 21.29 -9.63 0.50
CA ASN A 82 21.39 -10.41 1.73
C ASN A 82 20.28 -10.04 2.71
N ILE A 83 20.00 -8.76 2.91
CA ILE A 83 18.93 -8.29 3.80
C ILE A 83 17.57 -8.87 3.39
N LEU A 84 17.25 -8.81 2.08
CA LEU A 84 15.97 -9.31 1.57
C LEU A 84 15.85 -10.84 1.64
N ASN A 85 16.98 -11.55 1.56
CA ASN A 85 17.04 -13.02 1.58
C ASN A 85 17.57 -13.60 2.89
N SER A 86 17.65 -12.79 3.95
CA SER A 86 17.97 -13.28 5.28
C SER A 86 16.91 -14.26 5.74
N ARG A 87 17.27 -15.13 6.70
CA ARG A 87 16.34 -16.07 7.29
C ARG A 87 15.14 -15.34 7.89
N GLU A 88 15.37 -14.24 8.59
CA GLU A 88 14.31 -13.43 9.22
C GLU A 88 13.35 -12.85 8.17
N SER A 89 13.87 -12.36 7.05
CA SER A 89 13.06 -11.79 5.95
C SER A 89 12.22 -12.85 5.23
N ILE A 90 12.79 -14.04 5.01
CA ILE A 90 12.08 -15.16 4.39
C ILE A 90 10.97 -15.66 5.32
N GLU A 91 11.27 -15.86 6.60
CA GLU A 91 10.27 -16.34 7.56
C GLU A 91 9.16 -15.32 7.77
N PHE A 92 9.48 -14.02 7.81
CA PHE A 92 8.46 -12.96 7.82
C PHE A 92 7.47 -13.10 6.66
N ARG A 93 7.95 -13.27 5.43
CA ARG A 93 7.10 -13.45 4.24
C ARG A 93 6.30 -14.74 4.30
N LYS A 94 6.83 -15.82 4.85
CA LYS A 94 6.10 -17.09 5.00
C LYS A 94 5.00 -17.01 6.06
N SER A 95 5.24 -16.28 7.15
CA SER A 95 4.29 -16.17 8.26
C SER A 95 3.22 -15.11 8.07
N LEU A 96 3.44 -14.14 7.17
CA LEU A 96 2.53 -13.02 6.98
C LEU A 96 1.25 -13.44 6.25
N ASP A 97 0.13 -13.38 6.95
CA ASP A 97 -1.21 -13.43 6.36
C ASP A 97 -1.84 -12.04 6.34
N ILE A 98 -1.98 -11.48 5.13
CA ILE A 98 -2.53 -10.13 4.90
C ILE A 98 -3.96 -9.98 5.43
N ALA A 99 -4.77 -11.06 5.43
CA ALA A 99 -6.16 -10.99 5.85
C ALA A 99 -6.32 -10.87 7.37
N THR A 100 -5.35 -11.41 8.13
CA THR A 100 -5.44 -11.53 9.58
C THR A 100 -4.43 -10.66 10.32
N ASP A 101 -3.33 -10.23 9.68
CA ASP A 101 -2.34 -9.32 10.25
C ASP A 101 -2.93 -7.94 10.57
N ASP A 102 -2.73 -7.47 11.80
CA ASP A 102 -3.33 -6.22 12.29
C ASP A 102 -2.82 -4.97 11.57
N THR A 103 -1.56 -4.99 11.11
CA THR A 103 -0.97 -3.89 10.33
C THR A 103 -1.62 -3.85 8.95
N CYS A 104 -1.77 -5.01 8.32
CA CYS A 104 -2.33 -5.15 6.98
C CYS A 104 -3.82 -4.82 6.93
N LYS A 105 -4.61 -5.28 7.91
CA LYS A 105 -6.05 -4.99 8.02
C LYS A 105 -6.36 -3.51 8.10
N LYS A 106 -5.49 -2.74 8.76
CA LYS A 106 -5.61 -1.29 8.93
C LYS A 106 -4.78 -0.51 7.91
N CYS A 107 -4.25 -1.15 6.89
CA CYS A 107 -3.34 -0.49 5.95
C CYS A 107 -4.09 0.52 5.04
N VAL A 108 -3.49 1.67 4.79
CA VAL A 108 -3.98 2.65 3.78
C VAL A 108 -3.60 2.26 2.35
N CYS A 109 -2.55 1.46 2.18
CA CYS A 109 -2.03 1.07 0.89
C CYS A 109 -3.00 0.10 0.17
N TYR A 110 -2.94 0.14 -1.18
CA TYR A 110 -3.67 -0.76 -2.07
C TYR A 110 -2.73 -1.42 -3.10
N LEU A 111 -1.41 -1.44 -2.85
CA LEU A 111 -0.44 -1.99 -3.79
C LEU A 111 -0.72 -3.48 -4.03
N ASN A 112 -0.97 -3.80 -5.30
CA ASN A 112 -0.95 -5.16 -5.81
C ASN A 112 -0.27 -5.13 -7.19
N LEU A 113 0.92 -5.71 -7.30
CA LEU A 113 1.61 -5.87 -8.58
C LEU A 113 1.57 -7.34 -8.97
N PRO A 114 0.53 -7.79 -9.72
CA PRO A 114 0.44 -9.17 -10.15
C PRO A 114 1.57 -9.50 -11.13
N THR A 115 1.93 -10.78 -11.19
CA THR A 115 2.95 -11.28 -12.11
C THR A 115 2.63 -10.87 -13.56
N GLY A 116 3.63 -10.32 -14.26
CA GLY A 116 3.48 -9.86 -15.65
C GLY A 116 3.05 -8.40 -15.81
N MET A 117 2.66 -7.70 -14.73
CA MET A 117 2.41 -6.26 -14.77
C MET A 117 3.73 -5.48 -14.88
N ASN A 118 3.80 -4.52 -15.80
CA ASN A 118 4.89 -3.54 -15.86
C ASN A 118 4.42 -2.19 -15.29
N PRO A 119 4.79 -1.82 -14.05
CA PRO A 119 4.33 -0.59 -13.42
C PRO A 119 4.82 0.69 -14.11
N ALA A 120 5.83 0.61 -14.99
CA ALA A 120 6.32 1.75 -15.76
C ALA A 120 5.53 2.01 -17.06
N ARG A 121 4.65 1.09 -17.48
CA ARG A 121 3.87 1.20 -18.74
C ARG A 121 2.39 1.54 -18.55
N GLU A 122 1.88 1.53 -17.32
CA GLU A 122 0.45 1.76 -17.01
C GLU A 122 0.15 3.14 -16.39
N LYS A 123 1.01 4.14 -16.61
CA LYS A 123 0.73 5.53 -16.20
C LYS A 123 -0.17 6.25 -17.21
#